data_AF-D0LWT1-F1
#
_entry.id   AF-D0LWT1-F1
#
_cell.length_a   1.000
_cell.length_b   1.000
_cell.length_c   1.000
_cell.angle_alpha   90.00
_cell.angle_beta   90.00
_cell.angle_gamma   90.00
#
_symmetry.space_group_name_H-M   'P 1'
#
loop_
_entity.id
_entity.type
_entity.pdbx_description
1 polymer ?
#
loop_
_entity_poly.entity_id
_entity_poly.type
_entity_poly.pdbx_seq_one_letter_code
_entity_poly.pdbx_strand_id
1 'polypeptide(L)'
;MPELQHDITSPSNGVIIPNAELDPILSAIREANHITAIYERHFAGRRRASRDVRLLGELIERLGDIRERLSGFGEPGERERTVDRLAAVEQELVLFNGERGEILSARPSLAPIERAAVLATRIDEQFALYRTHFAGQLRLSRRPRLLHRVIVSLEDIRAELDDPELVALDDDGQSTGNRKLLDDELRRLRRELGMIELEHQASSSAERTAMLGASANADLRAYNLYFAAQDRGTRDLVQLRGICDRLTEIEWQFIDLSREYRSEALARSLDAVQICLDMYGSEYEHIAALQRGGATAADDED
;
A
#
# COMPACT_ATOMS: atom_id res chain seq x y z
N MET A 1 -55.62 -19.30 1.33
CA MET A 1 -54.33 -19.07 0.63
C MET A 1 -53.94 -17.63 0.91
N PRO A 2 -53.21 -17.34 2.00
CA PRO A 2 -52.79 -15.97 2.31
C PRO A 2 -51.44 -15.66 1.68
N GLU A 3 -51.34 -14.47 1.11
CA GLU A 3 -50.12 -13.85 0.57
C GLU A 3 -49.14 -13.57 1.72
N LEU A 4 -47.93 -14.13 1.61
CA LEU A 4 -46.79 -13.78 2.45
C LEU A 4 -46.01 -12.66 1.76
N GLN A 5 -46.32 -11.41 2.11
CA GLN A 5 -45.41 -10.28 1.91
C GLN A 5 -44.26 -10.44 2.91
N HIS A 6 -43.07 -10.77 2.42
CA HIS A 6 -41.84 -10.67 3.20
C HIS A 6 -41.37 -9.22 3.20
N ASP A 7 -41.71 -8.53 4.30
CA ASP A 7 -41.13 -7.26 4.71
C ASP A 7 -39.69 -7.52 5.18
N ILE A 8 -38.71 -7.20 4.33
CA ILE A 8 -37.29 -7.23 4.70
C ILE A 8 -36.93 -5.81 5.15
N THR A 9 -37.24 -5.53 6.42
CA THR A 9 -36.63 -4.40 7.12
C THR A 9 -35.17 -4.74 7.41
N SER A 10 -34.27 -4.24 6.56
CA SER A 10 -32.83 -4.15 6.87
C SER A 10 -32.63 -3.40 8.19
N PRO A 11 -31.79 -3.87 9.13
CA PRO A 11 -31.43 -3.07 10.28
C PRO A 11 -30.43 -1.98 9.84
N SER A 12 -30.98 -0.82 9.50
CA SER A 12 -30.25 0.44 9.39
C SER A 12 -29.81 0.91 10.77
N ASN A 13 -28.75 0.33 11.33
CA ASN A 13 -27.97 1.01 12.37
C ASN A 13 -26.78 1.71 11.71
N GLY A 14 -27.09 2.63 10.80
CA GLY A 14 -26.16 3.69 10.44
C GLY A 14 -26.11 4.65 11.61
N VAL A 15 -24.97 4.69 12.31
CA VAL A 15 -24.63 5.82 13.17
C VAL A 15 -24.72 7.06 12.28
N ILE A 16 -25.73 7.89 12.49
CA ILE A 16 -25.82 9.20 11.86
C ILE A 16 -24.70 10.04 12.52
N ILE A 17 -23.52 10.04 11.90
CA ILE A 17 -22.46 10.99 12.24
C ILE A 17 -22.92 12.34 11.66
N PRO A 18 -23.19 13.36 12.50
CA PRO A 18 -23.70 14.64 12.03
C PRO A 18 -22.59 15.35 11.25
N ASN A 19 -22.82 15.63 9.97
CA ASN A 19 -22.16 16.68 9.17
C ASN A 19 -20.65 16.89 9.44
N ALA A 20 -19.87 15.81 9.56
CA ALA A 20 -18.43 15.95 9.80
C ALA A 20 -17.75 16.25 8.47
N GLU A 21 -17.50 17.53 8.21
CA GLU A 21 -16.39 17.90 7.32
C GLU A 21 -15.14 17.17 7.82
N LEU A 22 -14.44 16.50 6.90
CA LEU A 22 -13.21 15.78 7.23
C LEU A 22 -12.24 16.77 7.88
N ASP A 23 -11.84 16.51 9.12
CA ASP A 23 -10.82 17.32 9.79
C ASP A 23 -9.49 17.17 9.04
N PRO A 24 -9.02 18.22 8.35
CA PRO A 24 -7.86 18.11 7.46
C PRO A 24 -6.56 17.86 8.24
N ILE A 25 -6.47 18.32 9.49
CA ILE A 25 -5.31 18.10 10.35
C ILE A 25 -5.29 16.63 10.78
N LEU A 26 -6.41 16.12 11.31
CA LEU A 26 -6.50 14.72 11.74
C LEU A 26 -6.27 13.76 10.56
N SER A 27 -6.86 14.05 9.40
CA SER A 27 -6.67 13.27 8.18
C SER A 27 -5.20 13.19 7.77
N ALA A 28 -4.45 14.29 7.85
CA ALA A 28 -3.02 14.32 7.52
C ALA A 28 -2.17 13.57 8.55
N ILE A 29 -2.53 13.66 9.85
CA ILE A 29 -1.87 12.90 10.92
C ILE A 29 -2.06 11.39 10.71
N ARG A 30 -3.28 10.94 10.41
CA ARG A 30 -3.57 9.51 10.14
C ARG A 30 -2.80 9.01 8.92
N GLU A 31 -2.82 9.75 7.81
CA GLU A 31 -2.08 9.39 6.61
C GLU A 31 -0.57 9.21 6.90
N ALA A 32 0.00 10.07 7.75
CA ALA A 32 1.39 9.98 8.17
C ALA A 32 1.66 8.72 9.00
N ASN A 33 0.79 8.39 9.96
CA ASN A 33 0.89 7.16 10.74
C ASN A 33 0.77 5.92 9.85
N HIS A 34 -0.13 5.93 8.86
CA HIS A 34 -0.26 4.84 7.91
C HIS A 34 1.02 4.65 7.09
N ILE A 35 1.70 5.74 6.68
CA ILE A 35 3.00 5.64 6.00
C ILE A 35 4.04 4.95 6.88
N THR A 36 4.13 5.31 8.15
CA THR A 36 5.02 4.65 9.11
C THR A 36 4.68 3.17 9.25
N ALA A 37 3.40 2.81 9.35
CA ALA A 37 2.97 1.42 9.38
C ALA A 37 3.33 0.66 8.08
N ILE A 38 3.22 1.27 6.90
CA ILE A 38 3.67 0.65 5.64
C ILE A 38 5.18 0.39 5.70
N TYR A 39 5.97 1.37 6.14
CA TYR A 39 7.41 1.20 6.26
C TYR A 39 7.75 0.01 7.15
N GLU A 40 7.14 -0.09 8.33
CA GLU A 40 7.38 -1.22 9.23
C GLU A 40 6.98 -2.56 8.58
N ARG A 41 5.79 -2.66 7.98
CA ARG A 41 5.32 -3.91 7.33
C ARG A 41 6.19 -4.37 6.17
N HIS A 42 6.75 -3.44 5.38
CA HIS A 42 7.43 -3.75 4.13
C HIS A 42 8.97 -3.75 4.25
N PHE A 43 9.55 -3.14 5.28
CA PHE A 43 11.01 -3.00 5.42
C PHE A 43 11.58 -3.69 6.66
N ALA A 44 10.82 -3.83 7.76
CA ALA A 44 11.33 -4.44 8.98
C ALA A 44 11.72 -5.92 8.76
N GLY A 45 12.87 -6.33 9.28
CA GLY A 45 13.37 -7.72 9.19
C GLY A 45 13.86 -8.15 7.80
N ARG A 46 13.75 -7.31 6.76
CA ARG A 46 14.17 -7.67 5.39
C ARG A 46 15.62 -7.29 5.13
N ARG A 47 16.37 -8.06 4.33
CA ARG A 47 17.73 -7.69 3.91
C ARG A 47 17.69 -6.42 3.07
N ARG A 48 18.54 -5.42 3.35
CA ARG A 48 18.55 -4.12 2.64
C ARG A 48 18.56 -4.27 1.12
N ALA A 49 19.38 -5.18 0.59
CA ALA A 49 19.50 -5.39 -0.84
C ALA A 49 18.19 -5.79 -1.55
N SER A 50 17.28 -6.49 -0.86
CA SER A 50 16.01 -6.94 -1.43
C SER A 50 14.84 -5.98 -1.19
N ARG A 51 15.02 -4.91 -0.40
CA ARG A 51 13.94 -3.96 -0.08
C ARG A 51 13.53 -3.15 -1.32
N ASP A 52 12.25 -2.80 -1.40
CA ASP A 52 11.69 -2.01 -2.50
C ASP A 52 12.02 -0.52 -2.33
N VAL A 53 13.08 -0.09 -3.03
CA VAL A 53 13.54 1.31 -3.01
C VAL A 53 12.53 2.29 -3.64
N ARG A 54 11.66 1.80 -4.54
CA ARG A 54 10.66 2.65 -5.22
C ARG A 54 9.46 2.89 -4.33
N LEU A 55 9.01 1.88 -3.58
CA LEU A 55 8.05 2.09 -2.49
C LEU A 55 8.60 3.11 -1.48
N LEU A 56 9.87 2.98 -1.05
CA LEU A 56 10.45 3.93 -0.10
C LEU A 56 10.49 5.37 -0.65
N GLY A 57 10.83 5.53 -1.93
CA GLY A 57 10.77 6.82 -2.62
C GLY A 57 9.37 7.43 -2.64
N GLU A 58 8.34 6.61 -2.85
CA GLU A 58 6.95 7.06 -2.79
C GLU A 58 6.51 7.46 -1.37
N LEU A 59 6.93 6.72 -0.34
CA LEU A 59 6.65 7.09 1.06
C LEU A 59 7.32 8.42 1.42
N ILE A 60 8.55 8.66 0.96
CA ILE A 60 9.28 9.93 1.16
C ILE A 60 8.52 11.10 0.50
N GLU A 61 8.06 10.92 -0.74
CA GLU A 61 7.28 11.96 -1.45
C GLU A 61 5.98 12.29 -0.70
N ARG A 62 5.24 11.26 -0.28
CA ARG A 62 3.98 11.43 0.48
C ARG A 62 4.21 12.11 1.84
N LEU A 63 5.27 11.74 2.57
CA LEU A 63 5.65 12.45 3.80
C LEU A 63 6.05 13.90 3.54
N GLY A 64 6.68 14.20 2.40
CA GLY A 64 6.95 15.56 1.95
C GLY A 64 5.66 16.39 1.79
N ASP A 65 4.67 15.85 1.07
CA ASP A 65 3.34 16.46 0.90
C ASP A 65 2.63 16.67 2.24
N ILE A 66 2.73 15.70 3.16
CA ILE A 66 2.15 15.80 4.51
C ILE A 66 2.83 16.90 5.31
N ARG A 67 4.17 16.95 5.30
CA ARG A 67 4.96 17.98 5.98
C ARG A 67 4.53 19.36 5.50
N GLU A 68 4.41 19.57 4.19
CA GLU A 68 3.94 20.83 3.62
C GLU A 68 2.54 21.19 4.11
N ARG A 69 1.58 20.26 4.07
CA ARG A 69 0.22 20.48 4.60
C ARG A 69 0.22 20.81 6.09
N LEU A 70 0.92 20.05 6.92
CA LEU A 70 0.99 20.26 8.36
C LEU A 70 1.63 21.62 8.71
N SER A 71 2.69 22.01 7.99
CA SER A 71 3.35 23.31 8.17
C SER A 71 2.52 24.50 7.69
N GLY A 72 1.56 24.26 6.78
CA GLY A 72 0.67 25.28 6.24
C GLY A 72 -0.43 25.72 7.22
N PHE A 73 -0.67 24.98 8.31
CA PHE A 73 -1.63 25.36 9.33
C PHE A 73 -1.06 26.45 10.24
N GLY A 74 -1.70 27.61 10.23
CA GLY A 74 -1.13 28.85 10.70
C GLY A 74 -1.76 29.38 11.98
N GLU A 75 -2.96 28.96 12.36
CA GLU A 75 -3.62 29.50 13.55
C GLU A 75 -3.03 28.89 14.83
N PRO A 76 -2.97 29.63 15.96
CA PRO A 76 -2.35 29.14 17.20
C PRO A 76 -2.84 27.75 17.65
N GLY A 77 -4.16 27.50 17.58
CA GLY A 77 -4.73 26.20 17.93
C GLY A 77 -4.44 25.09 16.92
N GLU A 78 -4.23 25.43 15.65
CA GLU A 78 -3.83 24.45 14.64
C GLU A 78 -2.35 24.10 14.76
N ARG A 79 -1.49 25.09 15.04
CA ARG A 79 -0.06 24.87 15.30
C ARG A 79 0.15 23.95 16.50
N GLU A 80 -0.60 24.17 17.58
CA GLU A 80 -0.55 23.31 18.76
C GLU A 80 -0.90 21.85 18.41
N ARG A 81 -1.89 21.63 17.53
CA ARG A 81 -2.29 20.28 17.09
C ARG A 81 -1.31 19.61 16.13
N THR A 82 -0.45 20.37 15.46
CA THR A 82 0.41 19.87 14.37
C THR A 82 1.88 19.76 14.75
N VAL A 83 2.34 20.49 15.77
CA VAL A 83 3.77 20.63 16.11
C VAL A 83 4.47 19.29 16.34
N ASP A 84 3.90 18.40 17.14
CA ASP A 84 4.50 17.12 17.47
C ASP A 84 4.54 16.20 16.25
N ARG A 85 3.46 16.18 15.45
CA ARG A 85 3.43 15.35 14.26
C ARG A 85 4.37 15.87 13.17
N LEU A 86 4.49 17.19 13.01
CA LEU A 86 5.43 17.79 12.07
C LEU A 86 6.87 17.37 12.41
N ALA A 87 7.25 17.44 13.69
CA ALA A 87 8.56 16.98 14.15
C ALA A 87 8.79 15.49 13.90
N ALA A 88 7.76 14.65 14.10
CA ALA A 88 7.85 13.21 13.79
C ALA A 88 8.04 12.95 12.29
N VAL A 89 7.27 13.63 11.42
CA VAL A 89 7.39 13.51 9.96
C VAL A 89 8.78 13.93 9.47
N GLU A 90 9.36 14.98 10.05
CA GLU A 90 10.73 15.41 9.71
C GLU A 90 11.78 14.35 10.08
N GLN A 91 11.63 13.70 11.24
CA GLN A 91 12.50 12.60 11.66
C GLN A 91 12.35 11.37 10.75
N GLU A 92 11.11 11.00 10.42
CA GLU A 92 10.79 9.90 9.49
C GLU A 92 11.38 10.16 8.10
N LEU A 93 11.31 11.39 7.58
CA LEU A 93 11.94 11.77 6.32
C LEU A 93 13.46 11.58 6.35
N VAL A 94 14.13 11.98 7.44
CA VAL A 94 15.57 11.75 7.60
C VAL A 94 15.89 10.26 7.60
N LEU A 95 15.13 9.47 8.38
CA LEU A 95 15.30 8.02 8.46
C LEU A 95 15.12 7.35 7.09
N PHE A 96 14.04 7.66 6.39
CA PHE A 96 13.71 7.01 5.11
C PHE A 96 14.70 7.39 4.01
N ASN A 97 15.17 8.64 3.98
CA ASN A 97 16.22 9.05 3.03
C ASN A 97 17.55 8.34 3.32
N GLY A 98 17.93 8.20 4.59
CA GLY A 98 19.10 7.43 4.99
C GLY A 98 18.99 5.97 4.53
N GLU A 99 17.88 5.31 4.85
CA GLU A 99 17.62 3.93 4.47
C GLU A 99 17.64 3.73 2.94
N ARG A 100 17.11 4.70 2.17
CA ARG A 100 17.18 4.67 0.70
C ARG A 100 18.63 4.65 0.20
N GLY A 101 19.50 5.47 0.78
CA GLY A 101 20.93 5.48 0.45
C GLY A 101 21.61 4.16 0.80
N GLU A 102 21.30 3.60 1.97
CA GLU A 102 21.83 2.31 2.43
C GLU A 102 21.40 1.14 1.52
N ILE A 103 20.14 1.09 1.08
CA ILE A 103 19.64 0.08 0.13
C ILE A 103 20.40 0.15 -1.20
N LEU A 104 20.54 1.36 -1.75
CA LEU A 104 21.24 1.57 -3.02
C LEU A 104 22.72 1.20 -2.95
N SER A 105 23.35 1.41 -1.79
CA SER A 105 24.74 1.06 -1.55
C SER A 105 24.94 -0.45 -1.30
N ALA A 106 23.95 -1.11 -0.70
CA ALA A 106 24.01 -2.53 -0.35
C ALA A 106 23.81 -3.49 -1.54
N ARG A 107 23.19 -3.06 -2.63
CA ARG A 107 22.94 -3.91 -3.81
C ARG A 107 24.20 -4.20 -4.64
N PRO A 108 25.00 -3.20 -5.05
CA PRO A 108 26.20 -3.46 -5.87
C PRO A 108 27.33 -4.11 -5.08
N SER A 109 27.30 -4.12 -3.74
CA SER A 109 28.32 -4.76 -2.91
C SER A 109 28.16 -6.28 -2.77
N LEU A 110 27.08 -6.85 -3.31
CA LEU A 110 26.83 -8.29 -3.31
C LEU A 110 27.62 -9.00 -4.40
N ALA A 111 27.96 -10.27 -4.16
CA ALA A 111 28.54 -11.11 -5.19
C ALA A 111 27.53 -11.33 -6.35
N PRO A 112 27.98 -11.52 -7.61
CA PRO A 112 27.07 -11.67 -8.76
C PRO A 112 25.97 -12.72 -8.58
N ILE A 113 26.29 -13.88 -8.01
CA ILE A 113 25.29 -14.93 -7.76
C ILE A 113 24.22 -14.51 -6.72
N GLU A 114 24.63 -13.78 -5.67
CA GLU A 114 23.69 -13.25 -4.68
C GLU A 114 22.82 -12.15 -5.30
N ARG A 115 23.41 -11.29 -6.15
CA ARG A 115 22.67 -10.26 -6.89
C ARG A 115 21.58 -10.88 -7.75
N ALA A 116 21.87 -11.97 -8.47
CA ALA A 116 20.88 -12.69 -9.27
C ALA A 116 19.69 -13.18 -8.41
N ALA A 117 19.96 -13.77 -7.24
CA ALA A 117 18.92 -14.23 -6.32
C ALA A 117 18.07 -13.06 -5.77
N VAL A 118 18.72 -11.93 -5.43
CA VAL A 118 18.02 -10.71 -4.99
C VAL A 118 17.13 -10.14 -6.11
N LEU A 119 17.59 -10.16 -7.36
CA LEU A 119 16.79 -9.70 -8.51
C LEU A 119 15.56 -10.59 -8.71
N ALA A 120 15.71 -11.91 -8.64
CA ALA A 120 14.57 -12.83 -8.72
C ALA A 120 13.51 -12.53 -7.64
N THR A 121 13.96 -12.37 -6.39
CA THR A 121 13.09 -11.98 -5.27
C THR A 121 12.34 -10.67 -5.55
N ARG A 122 13.05 -9.66 -6.06
CA ARG A 122 12.44 -8.37 -6.40
C ARG A 122 11.41 -8.49 -7.52
N ILE A 123 11.65 -9.32 -8.55
CA ILE A 123 10.70 -9.58 -9.64
C ILE A 123 9.41 -10.21 -9.07
N ASP A 124 9.56 -11.25 -8.26
CA ASP A 124 8.43 -11.96 -7.66
C ASP A 124 7.59 -11.03 -6.79
N GLU A 125 8.22 -10.11 -6.05
CA GLU A 125 7.55 -9.09 -5.27
C GLU A 125 6.73 -8.13 -6.15
N GLN A 126 7.28 -7.67 -7.28
CA GLN A 126 6.54 -6.79 -8.20
C GLN A 126 5.34 -7.52 -8.83
N PHE A 127 5.47 -8.81 -9.17
CA PHE A 127 4.35 -9.60 -9.67
C PHE A 127 3.33 -9.91 -8.59
N ALA A 128 3.75 -10.17 -7.36
CA ALA A 128 2.84 -10.31 -6.22
C ALA A 128 2.04 -9.02 -6.01
N LEU A 129 2.70 -7.87 -6.11
CA LEU A 129 2.05 -6.58 -6.00
C LEU A 129 1.00 -6.38 -7.10
N TYR A 130 1.34 -6.70 -8.35
CA TYR A 130 0.36 -6.66 -9.44
C TYR A 130 -0.85 -7.55 -9.17
N ARG A 131 -0.63 -8.80 -8.74
CA ARG A 131 -1.73 -9.73 -8.42
C ARG A 131 -2.61 -9.22 -7.29
N THR A 132 -2.02 -8.65 -6.25
CA THR A 132 -2.76 -8.15 -5.07
C THR A 132 -3.64 -6.95 -5.42
N HIS A 133 -3.16 -6.01 -6.22
CA HIS A 133 -3.83 -4.72 -6.40
C HIS A 133 -4.59 -4.56 -7.73
N PHE A 134 -4.27 -5.36 -8.75
CA PHE A 134 -4.80 -5.16 -10.11
C PHE A 134 -5.61 -6.36 -10.62
N ALA A 135 -5.17 -7.58 -10.32
CA ALA A 135 -5.84 -8.78 -10.85
C ALA A 135 -7.27 -8.90 -10.28
N GLY A 136 -8.25 -9.05 -11.18
CA GLY A 136 -9.67 -9.18 -10.81
C GLY A 136 -10.36 -7.91 -10.31
N GLN A 137 -9.63 -6.79 -10.15
CA GLN A 137 -10.19 -5.51 -9.71
C GLN A 137 -10.79 -4.73 -10.88
N LEU A 138 -11.72 -3.81 -10.64
CA LEU A 138 -12.22 -2.90 -11.69
C LEU A 138 -11.20 -1.79 -11.94
N ARG A 139 -11.03 -1.33 -13.18
CA ARG A 139 -9.97 -0.35 -13.49
C ARG A 139 -10.14 0.96 -12.72
N LEU A 140 -11.38 1.39 -12.51
CA LEU A 140 -11.71 2.58 -11.73
C LEU A 140 -11.35 2.51 -10.24
N SER A 141 -11.14 1.32 -9.65
CA SER A 141 -10.66 1.22 -8.27
C SER A 141 -9.13 1.13 -8.15
N ARG A 142 -8.43 0.93 -9.28
CA ARG A 142 -6.98 0.73 -9.30
C ARG A 142 -6.25 2.07 -9.41
N ARG A 143 -5.21 2.24 -8.60
CA ARG A 143 -4.37 3.44 -8.60
C ARG A 143 -3.38 3.42 -9.77
N PRO A 144 -3.45 4.34 -10.75
CA PRO A 144 -2.52 4.38 -11.89
C PRO A 144 -1.06 4.51 -11.44
N ARG A 145 -0.82 5.36 -10.44
CA ARG A 145 0.52 5.63 -9.91
C ARG A 145 1.20 4.39 -9.33
N LEU A 146 0.46 3.47 -8.71
CA LEU A 146 1.00 2.19 -8.23
C LEU A 146 1.45 1.31 -9.41
N LEU A 147 0.66 1.23 -10.48
CA LEU A 147 1.04 0.45 -11.66
C LEU A 147 2.26 1.04 -12.35
N HIS A 148 2.32 2.38 -12.43
CA HIS A 148 3.50 3.06 -12.92
C HIS A 148 4.74 2.72 -12.08
N ARG A 149 4.63 2.69 -10.74
CA ARG A 149 5.72 2.28 -9.84
C ARG A 149 6.18 0.84 -10.14
N VAL A 150 5.25 -0.09 -10.32
CA VAL A 150 5.58 -1.49 -10.70
C VAL A 150 6.35 -1.52 -12.02
N ILE A 151 5.88 -0.78 -13.03
CA ILE A 151 6.55 -0.70 -14.34
C ILE A 151 7.97 -0.18 -14.19
N VAL A 152 8.17 0.95 -13.51
CA VAL A 152 9.51 1.53 -13.32
C VAL A 152 10.42 0.62 -12.51
N SER A 153 9.88 -0.07 -11.50
CA SER A 153 10.65 -1.04 -10.70
C SER A 153 11.12 -2.22 -11.54
N LEU A 154 10.26 -2.73 -12.42
CA LEU A 154 10.61 -3.79 -13.36
C LEU A 154 11.59 -3.31 -14.46
N GLU A 155 11.50 -2.05 -14.89
CA GLU A 155 12.47 -1.43 -15.80
C GLU A 155 13.86 -1.33 -15.15
N ASP A 156 13.95 -0.89 -13.89
CA ASP A 156 15.22 -0.86 -13.15
C ASP A 156 15.82 -2.26 -13.03
N ILE A 157 15.01 -3.25 -12.64
CA ILE A 157 15.43 -4.65 -12.53
C ILE A 157 15.90 -5.17 -13.88
N ARG A 158 15.18 -4.85 -14.96
CA ARG A 158 15.51 -5.26 -16.32
C ARG A 158 16.85 -4.67 -16.76
N ALA A 159 17.15 -3.43 -16.40
CA ALA A 159 18.44 -2.80 -16.64
C ALA A 159 19.55 -3.42 -15.78
N GLU A 160 19.28 -3.75 -14.51
CA GLU A 160 20.23 -4.47 -13.65
C GLU A 160 20.58 -5.86 -14.21
N LEU A 161 19.63 -6.55 -14.86
CA LEU A 161 19.87 -7.85 -15.53
C LEU A 161 20.79 -7.78 -16.77
N ASP A 162 21.08 -6.58 -17.27
CA ASP A 162 22.05 -6.35 -18.36
C ASP A 162 23.48 -6.12 -17.86
N ASP A 163 23.71 -6.19 -16.54
CA ASP A 163 25.05 -6.13 -15.97
C ASP A 163 25.95 -7.24 -16.54
N PRO A 164 27.14 -6.93 -17.08
CA PRO A 164 28.05 -7.92 -17.67
C PRO A 164 28.42 -9.06 -16.73
N GLU A 165 28.57 -8.79 -15.43
CA GLU A 165 28.90 -9.81 -14.44
C GLU A 165 27.76 -10.81 -14.25
N LEU A 166 26.50 -10.36 -14.39
CA LEU A 166 25.32 -11.23 -14.34
C LEU A 166 25.12 -11.97 -15.66
N VAL A 167 25.39 -11.32 -16.79
CA VAL A 167 25.36 -11.95 -18.12
C VAL A 167 26.37 -13.08 -18.21
N ALA A 168 27.57 -12.91 -17.61
CA ALA A 168 28.61 -13.92 -17.60
C ALA A 168 28.25 -15.19 -16.80
N LEU A 169 27.22 -15.13 -15.94
CA LEU A 169 26.69 -16.30 -15.22
C LEU A 169 25.69 -17.11 -16.05
N ASP A 170 25.29 -16.63 -17.24
CA ASP A 170 24.23 -17.25 -18.07
C ASP A 170 24.76 -18.43 -18.89
N ASP A 171 25.09 -19.54 -18.23
CA ASP A 171 25.67 -20.73 -18.87
C ASP A 171 24.70 -21.42 -19.87
N ASP A 172 23.39 -21.36 -19.63
CA ASP A 172 22.36 -22.11 -20.37
C ASP A 172 21.35 -21.23 -21.16
N GLY A 173 21.56 -19.91 -21.22
CA GLY A 173 20.64 -18.98 -21.90
C GLY A 173 19.30 -18.73 -21.19
N GLN A 174 19.14 -19.21 -19.95
CA GLN A 174 17.97 -18.99 -19.10
C GLN A 174 17.74 -17.49 -18.82
N SER A 175 18.81 -16.72 -18.65
CA SER A 175 18.72 -15.28 -18.38
C SER A 175 18.18 -14.52 -19.58
N THR A 176 18.48 -14.99 -20.80
CA THR A 176 17.88 -14.44 -22.03
C THR A 176 16.37 -14.69 -22.10
N GLY A 177 15.90 -15.87 -21.68
CA GLY A 177 14.48 -16.18 -21.57
C GLY A 177 13.77 -15.29 -20.54
N ASN A 178 14.35 -15.14 -19.35
CA ASN A 178 13.81 -14.29 -18.30
C ASN A 178 13.71 -12.82 -18.74
N ARG A 179 14.77 -12.27 -19.38
CA ARG A 179 14.73 -10.90 -19.94
C ARG A 179 13.57 -10.71 -20.91
N LYS A 180 13.34 -11.67 -21.81
CA LYS A 180 12.22 -11.61 -22.76
C LYS A 180 10.86 -11.62 -22.06
N LEU A 181 10.69 -12.47 -21.03
CA LEU A 181 9.46 -12.50 -20.23
C LEU A 181 9.20 -11.16 -19.55
N LEU A 182 10.23 -10.53 -18.97
CA LEU A 182 10.12 -9.18 -18.40
C LEU A 182 9.73 -8.15 -19.47
N ASP A 183 10.34 -8.20 -20.65
CA ASP A 183 10.04 -7.26 -21.74
C ASP A 183 8.59 -7.40 -22.25
N ASP A 184 8.10 -8.63 -22.36
CA ASP A 184 6.71 -8.94 -22.73
C ASP A 184 5.73 -8.41 -21.67
N GLU A 185 6.05 -8.62 -20.40
CA GLU A 185 5.24 -8.20 -19.27
C GLU A 185 5.20 -6.68 -19.13
N LEU A 186 6.34 -5.99 -19.25
CA LEU A 186 6.41 -4.53 -19.27
C LEU A 186 5.53 -3.93 -20.37
N ARG A 187 5.51 -4.53 -21.58
CA ARG A 187 4.62 -4.09 -22.66
C ARG A 187 3.14 -4.29 -22.30
N ARG A 188 2.79 -5.39 -21.62
CA ARG A 188 1.42 -5.64 -21.14
C ARG A 188 1.00 -4.61 -20.09
N LEU A 189 1.84 -4.37 -19.08
CA LEU A 189 1.55 -3.45 -17.98
C LEU A 189 1.41 -2.00 -18.46
N ARG A 190 2.27 -1.53 -19.39
CA ARG A 190 2.16 -0.18 -19.96
C ARG A 190 0.85 0.04 -20.71
N ARG A 191 0.38 -0.97 -21.47
CA ARG A 191 -0.94 -0.91 -22.11
C ARG A 191 -2.05 -0.84 -21.07
N GLU A 192 -1.98 -1.65 -20.03
CA GLU A 192 -2.98 -1.64 -18.96
C GLU A 192 -3.01 -0.29 -18.22
N LEU A 193 -1.85 0.33 -17.96
CA LEU A 193 -1.77 1.67 -17.39
C LEU A 193 -2.53 2.68 -18.24
N GLY A 194 -2.28 2.72 -19.55
CA GLY A 194 -3.00 3.61 -20.46
C GLY A 194 -4.52 3.37 -20.48
N MET A 195 -4.96 2.11 -20.35
CA MET A 195 -6.39 1.79 -20.25
C MET A 195 -7.01 2.26 -18.94
N ILE A 196 -6.30 2.11 -17.81
CA ILE A 196 -6.77 2.60 -16.51
C ILE A 196 -6.86 4.13 -16.54
N GLU A 197 -5.82 4.82 -17.04
CA GLU A 197 -5.81 6.28 -17.14
C GLU A 197 -6.94 6.81 -18.02
N LEU A 198 -7.20 6.16 -19.17
CA LEU A 198 -8.30 6.52 -20.04
C LEU A 198 -9.65 6.35 -19.34
N GLU A 199 -9.85 5.26 -18.60
CA GLU A 199 -11.10 5.02 -17.87
C GLU A 199 -11.28 6.04 -16.74
N HIS A 200 -10.21 6.39 -16.02
CA HIS A 200 -10.21 7.44 -15.00
C HIS A 200 -10.55 8.81 -15.59
N GLN A 201 -9.97 9.17 -16.75
CA GLN A 201 -10.23 10.43 -17.44
C GLN A 201 -11.67 10.53 -17.97
N ALA A 202 -12.23 9.41 -18.43
CA ALA A 202 -13.59 9.34 -18.95
C ALA A 202 -14.66 9.37 -17.85
N SER A 203 -14.29 9.06 -16.60
CA SER A 203 -15.22 8.90 -15.49
C SER A 203 -15.32 10.15 -14.63
N SER A 204 -16.50 10.38 -14.05
CA SER A 204 -16.70 11.50 -13.13
C SER A 204 -16.03 11.25 -11.77
N SER A 205 -15.69 12.30 -11.02
CA SER A 205 -15.19 12.14 -9.64
C SER A 205 -16.18 11.41 -8.74
N ALA A 206 -17.49 11.63 -8.90
CA ALA A 206 -18.52 10.92 -8.14
C ALA A 206 -18.54 9.41 -8.44
N GLU A 207 -18.41 9.03 -9.70
CA GLU A 207 -18.31 7.62 -10.12
C GLU A 207 -17.03 6.95 -9.59
N ARG A 208 -15.89 7.64 -9.67
CA ARG A 208 -14.63 7.19 -9.07
C ARG A 208 -14.77 6.99 -7.56
N THR A 209 -15.37 7.95 -6.85
CA THR A 209 -15.65 7.83 -5.41
C THR A 209 -16.53 6.61 -5.10
N ALA A 210 -17.61 6.41 -5.87
CA ALA A 210 -18.50 5.26 -5.67
C ALA A 210 -17.76 3.92 -5.88
N MET A 211 -16.93 3.83 -6.92
CA MET A 211 -16.17 2.62 -7.22
C MET A 211 -15.12 2.31 -6.16
N LEU A 212 -14.37 3.31 -5.71
CA LEU A 212 -13.42 3.17 -4.61
C LEU A 212 -14.11 2.75 -3.32
N GLY A 213 -15.27 3.34 -3.01
CA GLY A 213 -16.08 2.93 -1.85
C GLY A 213 -16.56 1.49 -1.94
N ALA A 214 -16.98 1.02 -3.13
CA ALA A 214 -17.35 -0.37 -3.35
C ALA A 214 -16.15 -1.32 -3.13
N SER A 215 -14.96 -0.92 -3.61
CA SER A 215 -13.71 -1.66 -3.41
C SER A 215 -13.32 -1.75 -1.94
N ALA A 216 -13.35 -0.62 -1.21
CA ALA A 216 -13.06 -0.59 0.23
C ALA A 216 -14.01 -1.52 1.00
N ASN A 217 -15.31 -1.45 0.70
CA ASN A 217 -16.31 -2.32 1.33
C ASN A 217 -16.06 -3.81 1.05
N ALA A 218 -15.47 -4.18 -0.09
CA ALA A 218 -15.07 -5.56 -0.35
C ALA A 218 -13.94 -6.01 0.58
N ASP A 219 -12.95 -5.15 0.82
CA ASP A 219 -11.84 -5.42 1.74
C ASP A 219 -12.29 -5.48 3.20
N LEU A 220 -13.19 -4.59 3.63
CA LEU A 220 -13.81 -4.64 4.95
C LEU A 220 -14.59 -5.96 5.16
N ARG A 221 -15.33 -6.42 4.14
CA ARG A 221 -16.00 -7.73 4.20
C ARG A 221 -15.01 -8.88 4.29
N ALA A 222 -13.91 -8.83 3.53
CA ALA A 222 -12.86 -9.83 3.62
C ALA A 222 -12.24 -9.87 5.02
N TYR A 223 -11.97 -8.71 5.62
CA TYR A 223 -11.50 -8.64 7.01
C TYR A 223 -12.49 -9.31 7.98
N ASN A 224 -13.77 -8.96 7.89
CA ASN A 224 -14.79 -9.51 8.78
C ASN A 224 -14.96 -11.03 8.62
N LEU A 225 -14.79 -11.56 7.41
CA LEU A 225 -14.90 -12.99 7.15
C LEU A 225 -13.72 -13.78 7.71
N TYR A 226 -12.50 -13.27 7.56
CA TYR A 226 -11.27 -14.03 7.82
C TYR A 226 -10.56 -13.66 9.11
N PHE A 227 -10.90 -12.55 9.76
CA PHE A 227 -10.17 -12.07 10.95
C PHE A 227 -11.09 -11.78 12.13
N ALA A 228 -12.29 -11.25 11.90
CA ALA A 228 -13.20 -10.96 13.00
C ALA A 228 -13.57 -12.25 13.75
N ALA A 229 -13.49 -12.19 15.08
CA ALA A 229 -13.78 -13.28 16.01
C ALA A 229 -12.91 -14.56 15.88
N GLN A 230 -11.82 -14.54 15.10
CA GLN A 230 -10.87 -15.66 15.03
C GLN A 230 -9.75 -15.52 16.08
N ASP A 231 -9.07 -16.61 16.43
CA ASP A 231 -7.89 -16.52 17.32
C ASP A 231 -6.69 -15.87 16.61
N ARG A 232 -5.99 -14.96 17.29
CA ARG A 232 -4.89 -14.19 16.69
C ARG A 232 -3.71 -15.05 16.24
N GLY A 233 -3.43 -16.16 16.92
CA GLY A 233 -2.32 -17.05 16.55
C GLY A 233 -2.54 -17.77 15.22
N THR A 234 -3.80 -17.99 14.83
CA THR A 234 -4.18 -18.78 13.66
C THR A 234 -4.42 -17.96 12.38
N ARG A 235 -4.38 -16.63 12.47
CA ARG A 235 -4.74 -15.74 11.36
C ARG A 235 -3.61 -15.62 10.33
N ASP A 236 -4.00 -15.56 9.06
CA ASP A 236 -3.07 -15.36 7.94
C ASP A 236 -2.61 -13.90 7.87
N LEU A 237 -1.38 -13.67 8.35
CA LEU A 237 -0.77 -12.35 8.37
C LEU A 237 -0.53 -11.79 6.96
N VAL A 238 -0.28 -12.65 5.96
CA VAL A 238 -0.09 -12.25 4.56
C VAL A 238 -1.40 -11.71 3.99
N GLN A 239 -2.52 -12.38 4.30
CA GLN A 239 -3.83 -11.92 3.87
C GLN A 239 -4.21 -10.58 4.53
N LEU A 240 -3.94 -10.40 5.84
CA LEU A 240 -4.19 -9.13 6.52
C LEU A 240 -3.35 -7.99 5.95
N ARG A 241 -2.06 -8.25 5.68
CA ARG A 241 -1.19 -7.30 4.98
C ARG A 241 -1.80 -6.87 3.66
N GLY A 242 -2.28 -7.82 2.87
CA GLY A 242 -2.91 -7.52 1.58
C GLY A 242 -4.15 -6.64 1.71
N ILE A 243 -4.95 -6.80 2.76
CA ILE A 243 -6.10 -5.92 3.06
C ILE A 243 -5.61 -4.51 3.41
N CYS A 244 -4.66 -4.37 4.33
CA CYS A 244 -4.09 -3.08 4.71
C CYS A 244 -3.51 -2.35 3.49
N ASP A 245 -2.71 -3.05 2.69
CA ASP A 245 -2.08 -2.46 1.52
C ASP A 245 -3.12 -2.00 0.49
N ARG A 246 -4.18 -2.78 0.22
CA ARG A 246 -5.25 -2.34 -0.70
C ARG A 246 -6.03 -1.14 -0.16
N LEU A 247 -6.34 -1.11 1.13
CA LEU A 247 -7.02 0.03 1.76
C LEU A 247 -6.16 1.29 1.73
N THR A 248 -4.84 1.18 1.89
CA THR A 248 -3.93 2.31 1.72
C THR A 248 -3.97 2.87 0.29
N GLU A 249 -3.96 2.01 -0.74
CA GLU A 249 -4.04 2.49 -2.13
C GLU A 249 -5.40 3.16 -2.43
N ILE A 250 -6.46 2.76 -1.73
CA ILE A 250 -7.77 3.43 -1.79
C ILE A 250 -7.74 4.76 -1.03
N GLU A 251 -7.17 4.81 0.17
CA GLU A 251 -6.98 6.03 0.96
C GLU A 251 -6.26 7.09 0.13
N TRP A 252 -5.12 6.73 -0.48
CA TRP A 252 -4.35 7.64 -1.31
C TRP A 252 -5.15 8.20 -2.47
N GLN A 253 -5.96 7.37 -3.14
CA GLN A 253 -6.84 7.84 -4.21
C GLN A 253 -7.95 8.76 -3.69
N PHE A 254 -8.54 8.48 -2.53
CA PHE A 254 -9.52 9.37 -1.92
C PHE A 254 -8.91 10.72 -1.53
N ILE A 255 -7.70 10.73 -0.97
CA ILE A 255 -6.98 11.96 -0.64
C ILE A 255 -6.70 12.76 -1.91
N ASP A 256 -6.18 12.12 -2.97
CA ASP A 256 -5.92 12.77 -4.25
C ASP A 256 -7.22 13.35 -4.85
N LEU A 257 -8.32 12.59 -4.83
CA LEU A 257 -9.64 13.06 -5.27
C LEU A 257 -10.17 14.23 -4.41
N SER A 258 -9.93 14.21 -3.10
CA SER A 258 -10.46 15.25 -2.18
C SER A 258 -9.85 16.63 -2.44
N ARG A 259 -8.65 16.66 -3.04
CA ARG A 259 -7.98 17.89 -3.49
C ARG A 259 -8.69 18.51 -4.69
N GLU A 260 -9.26 17.68 -5.56
CA GLU A 260 -9.93 18.10 -6.81
C GLU A 260 -11.45 18.30 -6.64
N TYR A 261 -12.06 17.51 -5.77
CA TYR A 261 -13.51 17.37 -5.67
C TYR A 261 -13.94 17.25 -4.21
N ARG A 262 -14.72 18.21 -3.73
CA ARG A 262 -15.28 18.19 -2.37
C ARG A 262 -16.67 17.56 -2.39
N SER A 263 -16.84 16.49 -1.63
CA SER A 263 -18.11 15.81 -1.43
C SER A 263 -18.18 15.20 -0.04
N GLU A 264 -19.33 15.32 0.61
CA GLU A 264 -19.56 14.71 1.91
C GLU A 264 -19.46 13.17 1.83
N ALA A 265 -19.90 12.57 0.73
CA ALA A 265 -19.77 11.13 0.50
C ALA A 265 -18.29 10.69 0.41
N LEU A 266 -17.45 11.50 -0.24
CA LEU A 266 -16.02 11.27 -0.32
C LEU A 266 -15.37 11.42 1.07
N ALA A 267 -15.66 12.50 1.79
CA ALA A 267 -15.14 12.77 3.12
C ALA A 267 -15.46 11.62 4.10
N ARG A 268 -16.71 11.15 4.13
CA ARG A 268 -17.12 10.01 4.96
C ARG A 268 -16.43 8.71 4.55
N SER A 269 -16.26 8.47 3.25
CA SER A 269 -15.59 7.25 2.77
C SER A 269 -14.11 7.24 3.12
N LEU A 270 -13.45 8.39 3.02
CA LEU A 270 -12.06 8.56 3.44
C LEU A 270 -11.90 8.34 4.94
N ASP A 271 -12.70 9.01 5.78
CA ASP A 271 -12.65 8.83 7.24
C ASP A 271 -12.87 7.36 7.65
N ALA A 272 -13.85 6.69 7.04
CA ALA A 272 -14.11 5.27 7.29
C ALA A 272 -12.92 4.38 6.91
N VAL A 273 -12.30 4.61 5.76
CA VAL A 273 -11.09 3.86 5.35
C VAL A 273 -9.94 4.12 6.31
N GLN A 274 -9.74 5.36 6.74
CA GLN A 274 -8.68 5.71 7.69
C GLN A 274 -8.88 5.04 9.05
N ILE A 275 -10.10 5.04 9.60
CA ILE A 275 -10.42 4.33 10.84
C ILE A 275 -10.17 2.83 10.70
N CYS A 276 -10.51 2.24 9.55
CA CYS A 276 -10.24 0.82 9.29
C CYS A 276 -8.73 0.54 9.21
N LEU A 277 -7.96 1.42 8.57
CA LEU A 277 -6.50 1.30 8.50
C LEU A 277 -5.84 1.39 9.89
N ASP A 278 -6.27 2.32 10.73
CA ASP A 278 -5.83 2.42 12.13
C ASP A 278 -6.04 1.09 12.87
N MET A 279 -7.27 0.55 12.78
CA MET A 279 -7.64 -0.71 13.44
C MET A 279 -6.89 -1.93 12.87
N TYR A 280 -6.86 -2.09 11.55
CA TYR A 280 -6.26 -3.25 10.90
C TYR A 280 -4.73 -3.22 10.96
N GLY A 281 -4.12 -2.03 10.93
CA GLY A 281 -2.70 -1.83 11.15
C GLY A 281 -2.28 -2.27 12.56
N SER A 282 -2.97 -1.80 13.58
CA SER A 282 -2.73 -2.24 14.97
C SER A 282 -2.93 -3.76 15.13
N GLU A 283 -3.97 -4.32 14.51
CA GLU A 283 -4.20 -5.77 14.56
C GLU A 283 -3.07 -6.55 13.88
N TYR A 284 -2.55 -6.06 12.75
CA TYR A 284 -1.40 -6.63 12.08
C TYR A 284 -0.17 -6.65 12.98
N GLU A 285 0.15 -5.54 13.65
CA GLU A 285 1.28 -5.44 14.56
C GLU A 285 1.17 -6.43 15.73
N HIS A 286 -0.02 -6.53 16.34
CA HIS A 286 -0.27 -7.49 17.41
C HIS A 286 -0.09 -8.94 16.96
N ILE A 287 -0.65 -9.32 15.81
CA ILE A 287 -0.50 -10.69 15.28
C ILE A 287 0.97 -10.97 14.94
N ALA A 288 1.65 -10.03 14.29
CA ALA A 288 3.06 -10.15 13.94
C ALA A 288 3.98 -10.26 15.17
N ALA A 289 3.65 -9.57 16.27
CA ALA A 289 4.37 -9.71 17.54
C ALA A 289 4.14 -11.08 18.19
N LEU A 290 2.89 -11.54 18.25
CA LEU A 290 2.53 -12.84 18.82
C LEU A 290 3.16 -14.01 18.06
N GLN A 291 3.09 -13.99 16.72
CA GLN A 291 3.65 -15.06 15.89
C GLN A 291 5.18 -15.10 15.96
N ARG A 292 5.86 -13.95 16.12
CA ARG A 292 7.31 -13.92 16.39
C ARG A 292 7.66 -14.49 17.77
N GLY A 293 6.90 -14.14 18.80
CA GLY A 293 7.11 -14.64 20.17
C GLY A 293 6.80 -16.13 20.34
N GLY A 294 5.80 -16.64 19.62
CA GLY A 294 5.47 -18.06 19.60
C GLY A 294 6.53 -18.92 18.89
N ALA A 295 7.19 -18.39 17.85
CA ALA A 295 8.28 -19.07 17.17
C ALA A 295 9.51 -19.23 18.09
N THR A 296 9.85 -18.20 18.87
CA THR A 296 10.99 -18.26 19.81
C THR A 296 10.78 -19.21 20.98
N ALA A 297 9.54 -19.45 21.41
CA ALA A 297 9.26 -20.36 22.53
C ALA A 297 9.29 -21.85 22.11
N ALA A 298 9.12 -22.15 20.82
CA ALA A 298 9.17 -23.52 20.30
C ALA A 298 10.61 -24.01 20.06
N ASP A 299 11.57 -23.10 19.87
CA ASP A 299 12.99 -23.43 19.65
C ASP A 299 13.79 -23.65 20.95
N ASP A 300 13.21 -23.33 22.12
CA ASP A 300 13.85 -23.51 23.45
C ASP A 300 13.42 -24.83 24.16
N GLU A 301 12.61 -25.68 23.51
CA GLU A 301 12.13 -26.96 24.06
C GLU A 301 12.78 -28.23 23.46
N ASP A 302 13.80 -28.09 22.59
CA ASP A 302 14.63 -29.21 22.07
C ASP A 302 16.05 -29.23 22.67
#